data_AF-A0A380DM59-F1
#
_entry.id   AF-A0A380DM59-F1
#
_cell.length_a   1.000
_cell.length_b   1.000
_cell.length_c   1.000
_cell.angle_alpha   90.00
_cell.angle_beta   90.00
_cell.angle_gamma   90.00
#
_symmetry.space_group_name_H-M   'P 1'
#
loop_
_entity.id
_entity.type
_entity.pdbx_description
1 polymer ?
#
loop_
_entity_poly.entity_id
_entity_poly.type
_entity_poly.pdbx_seq_one_letter_code
_entity_poly.pdbx_strand_id
1 'polypeptide(L)' 'MDQYLARKKKNSIHYEEVPEVEFKRTYVCEDMSKCICLYNAPDEEAVRRARKAVDTPIDGIEKL' A
#
# COMPACT_ATOMS: atom_id res chain seq x y z
N MET A 1 -13.66 9.58 2.74
CA MET A 1 -13.21 9.06 1.43
C MET A 1 -12.29 10.03 0.68
N ASP A 2 -12.69 11.29 0.43
CA ASP A 2 -11.87 12.28 -0.31
C ASP A 2 -10.46 12.51 0.21
N GLN A 3 -10.28 12.70 1.53
CA GLN A 3 -8.94 12.87 2.12
C GLN A 3 -8.04 11.65 1.90
N TYR A 4 -8.61 10.45 1.92
CA TYR A 4 -7.86 9.21 1.67
C TYR A 4 -7.42 9.11 0.21
N LEU A 5 -8.31 9.44 -0.74
CA LEU A 5 -8.00 9.46 -2.17
C LEU A 5 -6.94 10.52 -2.51
N ALA A 6 -6.98 11.70 -1.88
CA ALA A 6 -5.98 12.74 -2.06
C ALA A 6 -4.59 12.31 -1.59
N ARG A 7 -4.49 11.67 -0.41
CA ARG A 7 -3.23 11.08 0.09
C ARG A 7 -2.72 9.97 -0.81
N LYS A 8 -3.60 9.09 -1.29
CA LYS A 8 -3.25 8.00 -2.20
C LYS A 8 -2.72 8.50 -3.54
N LYS A 9 -3.33 9.55 -4.12
CA LYS A 9 -2.88 10.16 -5.38
C LYS A 9 -1.51 10.83 -5.22
N LYS A 10 -1.25 11.47 -4.08
CA LYS A 10 0.06 12.07 -3.80
C LYS A 10 1.14 11.01 -3.62
N ASN A 11 0.80 9.89 -2.98
CA ASN A 11 1.76 8.83 -2.68
C ASN A 11 1.91 7.78 -3.78
N SER A 12 1.05 7.76 -4.81
CA SER A 12 1.16 6.72 -5.85
C SER A 12 2.43 6.83 -6.69
N ILE A 13 3.03 8.02 -6.73
CA ILE A 13 4.28 8.33 -7.44
C ILE A 13 5.46 7.53 -6.84
N HIS A 14 5.43 7.23 -5.54
CA HIS A 14 6.51 6.50 -4.86
C HIS A 14 6.48 4.98 -5.10
N TYR A 15 5.40 4.43 -5.67
CA TYR A 15 5.41 3.02 -6.09
C TYR A 15 6.31 2.77 -7.31
N GLU A 16 6.63 3.82 -8.09
CA GLU A 16 7.60 3.73 -9.19
C GLU A 16 9.04 3.49 -8.68
N GLU A 17 9.33 3.80 -7.41
CA GLU A 17 10.63 3.56 -6.78
C GLU A 17 10.85 2.08 -6.39
N VAL A 18 9.82 1.24 -6.47
CA VAL A 18 9.90 -0.19 -6.13
C VAL A 18 9.34 -1.04 -7.28
N PRO A 19 10.08 -1.20 -8.39
CA PRO A 19 9.59 -1.89 -9.58
C PRO A 19 9.31 -3.39 -9.37
N GLU A 20 9.85 -3.95 -8.29
CA GLU A 20 9.62 -5.34 -7.87
C GLU A 20 8.25 -5.58 -7.21
N VAL A 21 7.52 -4.51 -6.83
CA VAL A 21 6.20 -4.60 -6.19
C VAL A 21 5.15 -3.94 -7.07
N GLU A 22 4.17 -4.73 -7.50
CA GLU A 22 3.03 -4.24 -8.25
C GLU A 22 1.83 -4.05 -7.31
N PHE A 23 1.40 -2.81 -7.10
CA PHE A 23 0.17 -2.50 -6.37
C PHE A 23 -1.06 -2.93 -7.18
N LYS A 24 -1.95 -3.74 -6.59
CA LYS A 24 -3.18 -4.22 -7.27
C LYS A 24 -4.42 -3.42 -6.86
N ARG A 25 -4.80 -3.46 -5.57
CA ARG A 25 -6.05 -2.84 -5.08
C ARG A 25 -5.99 -2.52 -3.60
N THR A 26 -6.82 -1.58 -3.15
CA THR A 26 -7.03 -1.33 -1.71
C THR A 26 -8.50 -1.50 -1.35
N TYR A 27 -8.76 -2.24 -0.29
CA TYR A 27 -10.02 -2.25 0.43
C TYR A 27 -9.91 -1.34 1.63
N VAL A 28 -10.95 -0.56 1.89
CA VAL A 28 -11.02 0.30 3.07
C VAL A 28 -12.34 0.00 3.74
N CYS A 29 -12.33 -0.17 5.05
CA CYS A 29 -13.57 -0.26 5.82
C CYS A 29 -14.35 1.07 5.71
N GLU A 30 -15.69 1.02 5.72
CA GLU A 30 -16.51 2.23 5.57
C GLU A 30 -16.27 3.24 6.69
N ASP A 31 -15.97 2.76 7.89
CA ASP A 31 -15.59 3.53 9.07
C ASP A 31 -14.17 4.12 8.99
N MET A 32 -13.43 3.83 7.90
CA MET A 32 -12.04 4.21 7.65
C MET A 32 -11.05 3.78 8.75
N SER A 33 -11.42 2.82 9.60
CA SER A 33 -10.57 2.37 10.71
C SER A 33 -9.40 1.52 10.22
N LYS A 34 -9.61 0.76 9.14
CA LYS A 34 -8.61 -0.13 8.54
C LYS A 34 -8.66 -0.12 7.03
N CYS A 35 -7.53 -0.47 6.43
CA CYS A 35 -7.42 -0.73 5.01
C CYS A 35 -6.56 -1.96 4.74
N ILE A 36 -6.91 -2.70 3.70
CA ILE A 36 -6.16 -3.86 3.19
C ILE A 36 -5.66 -3.50 1.80
N CYS A 37 -4.35 -3.40 1.63
CA CYS A 37 -3.72 -3.20 0.32
C CYS A 37 -3.18 -4.52 -0.20
N LEU A 38 -3.54 -4.86 -1.43
CA LEU A 38 -3.06 -6.05 -2.12
C LEU A 38 -1.91 -5.68 -3.05
N TYR A 39 -0.83 -6.45 -2.95
CA TYR A 39 0.38 -6.30 -3.74
C TYR A 39 0.73 -7.63 -4.40
N ASN A 40 1.29 -7.57 -5.60
CA ASN A 40 1.97 -8.67 -6.24
C ASN A 40 3.47 -8.40 -6.11
N ALA A 41 4.17 -9.24 -5.34
CA ALA A 41 5.55 -9.03 -4.93
C ALA A 41 6.24 -10.40 -4.77
N PRO A 42 7.58 -10.47 -4.92
CA PRO A 42 8.33 -11.71 -4.73
C PRO A 42 8.32 -12.19 -3.27
N ASP A 43 8.37 -11.26 -2.32
CA ASP A 43 8.48 -11.54 -0.89
C ASP A 43 7.87 -10.42 -0.02
N GLU A 44 7.73 -10.70 1.28
CA GLU A 44 7.21 -9.74 2.26
C GLU A 44 8.13 -8.51 2.41
N GLU A 45 9.44 -8.67 2.29
CA GLU A 45 10.38 -7.55 2.44
C GLU A 45 10.23 -6.53 1.31
N ALA A 46 9.95 -6.99 0.09
CA ALA A 46 9.62 -6.13 -1.05
C ALA A 46 8.40 -5.24 -0.71
N VAL A 47 7.34 -5.82 -0.14
CA VAL A 47 6.15 -5.06 0.31
C VAL A 47 6.51 -4.07 1.43
N ARG A 48 7.38 -4.46 2.37
CA ARG A 48 7.87 -3.56 3.43
C ARG A 48 8.69 -2.39 2.86
N ARG A 49 9.53 -2.63 1.85
CA ARG A 49 10.28 -1.57 1.14
C ARG A 49 9.33 -0.59 0.45
N ALA A 50 8.35 -1.10 -0.30
CA ALA A 50 7.33 -0.28 -0.96
C ALA A 50 6.57 0.58 0.04
N ARG A 51 6.16 0.01 1.18
CA ARG A 51 5.45 0.74 2.25
C ARG A 51 6.30 1.79 2.96
N LYS A 52 7.61 1.53 3.10
CA LYS A 52 8.57 2.51 3.62
C LYS A 52 8.75 3.69 2.66
N ALA A 53 8.79 3.45 1.34
CA ALA A 53 8.88 4.51 0.34
C ALA A 53 7.66 5.45 0.36
N VAL A 54 6.46 4.92 0.62
CA VAL A 54 5.22 5.72 0.73
C VAL A 54 4.91 6.20 2.14
N ASP A 55 5.84 6.06 3.09
CA ASP A 55 5.72 6.42 4.51
C ASP A 55 4.35 6.04 5.12
N THR A 56 3.91 4.80 4.86
CA THR A 56 2.59 4.32 5.26
C THR A 56 2.71 3.18 6.28
N PRO A 57 2.03 3.27 7.45
CA PRO A 57 2.12 2.25 8.49
C PRO A 57 1.56 0.89 8.04
N ILE A 58 2.07 -0.17 8.66
CA ILE A 58 1.71 -1.56 8.41
C ILE A 58 1.29 -2.19 9.74
N ASP A 59 0.04 -2.63 9.84
CA ASP A 59 -0.46 -3.38 11.01
C ASP A 59 -0.08 -4.86 10.94
N GLY A 60 0.00 -5.43 9.74
CA GLY A 60 0.37 -6.82 9.47
C GLY A 60 0.48 -7.10 7.98
N ILE A 61 1.20 -8.16 7.62
CA ILE A 61 1.31 -8.68 6.26
C ILE A 61 1.00 -10.17 6.31
N GLU A 62 0.21 -10.64 5.35
CA GLU A 62 -0.15 -12.05 5.21
C GLU A 62 0.10 -12.45 3.75
N LYS A 63 0.67 -13.64 3.53
CA LYS A 63 0.92 -14.16 2.18
C LYS A 63 -0.30 -14.97 1.73
N LEU A 64 -0.80 -14.63 0.54
CA LEU A 64 -1.93 -15.32 -0.10
C LEU A 64 -1.44 -16.39 -1.08
#